data_AF-A0A3N5XQS2-F1
#
_entry.id   AF-A0A3N5XQS2-F1
#
_cell.length_a   1.000
_cell.length_b   1.000
_cell.length_c   1.000
_cell.angle_alpha   90.00
_cell.angle_beta   90.00
_cell.angle_gamma   90.00
#
_symmetry.space_group_name_H-M   'P 1'
#
loop_
_entity.id
_entity.type
_entity.pdbx_description
1 polymer ?
#
loop_
_entity_poly.entity_id
_entity_poly.type
_entity_poly.pdbx_seq_one_letter_code
_entity_poly.pdbx_strand_id
1 'polypeptide(L)'
;MTLRDLPADLDTARRADHASGLRDCDLAARWGVSRQAVRIWRERRSLSANPAPPAVRVSVDVHLDAGEMAAIVDRARAAGQRPAVYAASAIAAAVGRRDGAA
;
A
#
# COMPACT_ATOMS: atom_id res chain seq x y z
N MET A 1 -21.07 -20.17 4.78
CA MET A 1 -21.41 -19.89 3.37
C MET A 1 -20.13 -19.87 2.56
N THR A 2 -19.93 -20.81 1.63
CA THR A 2 -18.70 -20.86 0.82
C THR A 2 -18.95 -20.15 -0.52
N LEU A 3 -17.90 -19.64 -1.18
CA LEU A 3 -18.02 -18.99 -2.51
C LEU A 3 -18.60 -19.90 -3.61
N ARG A 4 -18.85 -21.17 -3.32
CA ARG A 4 -19.32 -22.18 -4.26
C ARG A 4 -20.81 -22.07 -4.57
N ASP A 5 -21.61 -21.65 -3.60
CA ASP A 5 -23.08 -21.72 -3.65
C ASP A 5 -23.71 -20.35 -3.89
N LEU A 6 -22.96 -19.46 -4.53
CA LEU A 6 -23.43 -18.11 -4.77
C LEU A 6 -24.41 -18.12 -5.94
N PRO A 7 -25.51 -17.37 -5.83
CA PRO A 7 -26.42 -17.19 -6.94
C PRO A 7 -25.67 -16.64 -8.18
N ALA A 8 -26.16 -16.99 -9.37
CA ALA A 8 -25.45 -16.78 -10.63
C ALA A 8 -25.20 -15.29 -10.95
N ASP A 9 -26.02 -14.41 -10.39
CA ASP A 9 -25.87 -12.95 -10.41
C ASP A 9 -24.56 -12.51 -9.74
N LEU A 10 -24.20 -13.10 -8.59
CA LEU A 10 -22.97 -12.81 -7.87
C LEU A 10 -21.74 -13.34 -8.60
N ASP A 11 -21.81 -14.48 -9.29
CA ASP A 11 -20.68 -14.94 -10.09
C ASP A 11 -20.38 -14.02 -11.27
N THR A 12 -21.45 -13.54 -11.92
CA THR A 12 -21.35 -12.59 -13.05
C THR A 12 -20.73 -11.27 -12.59
N ALA A 13 -21.19 -10.72 -11.47
CA ALA A 13 -20.63 -9.50 -10.89
C ALA A 13 -19.14 -9.64 -10.56
N ARG A 14 -18.72 -10.80 -10.03
CA ARG A 14 -17.31 -11.05 -9.70
C ARG A 14 -16.41 -11.20 -10.91
N ARG A 15 -16.91 -11.79 -12.00
CA ARG A 15 -16.18 -11.84 -13.27
C ARG A 15 -16.02 -10.44 -13.85
N ALA A 16 -17.05 -9.59 -13.76
CA ALA A 16 -16.95 -8.19 -14.18
C ALA A 16 -15.90 -7.42 -13.37
N ASP A 17 -15.91 -7.58 -12.04
CA ASP A 17 -14.89 -6.97 -11.15
C ASP A 17 -13.47 -7.48 -11.48
N HIS A 18 -13.28 -8.75 -11.80
CA HIS A 18 -11.96 -9.29 -12.21
C HIS A 18 -11.54 -8.77 -13.59
N ALA A 19 -12.47 -8.73 -14.55
CA ALA A 19 -12.24 -8.23 -15.90
C ALA A 19 -11.91 -6.73 -15.95
N SER A 20 -12.31 -5.95 -14.94
CA SER A 20 -11.91 -4.54 -14.81
C SER A 20 -10.45 -4.35 -14.35
N GLY A 21 -9.69 -5.44 -14.19
CA GLY A 21 -8.27 -5.40 -13.82
C GLY A 21 -7.98 -5.31 -12.32
N LEU A 22 -9.00 -5.46 -11.45
CA LEU A 22 -8.79 -5.45 -10.00
C LEU A 22 -7.93 -6.64 -9.56
N ARG A 23 -6.98 -6.40 -8.66
CA ARG A 23 -6.12 -7.49 -8.14
C ARG A 23 -6.84 -8.28 -7.06
N ASP A 24 -6.32 -9.47 -6.76
CA ASP A 24 -6.86 -10.34 -5.71
C ASP A 24 -7.00 -9.65 -4.34
N CYS A 25 -6.13 -8.68 -4.00
CA CYS A 25 -6.26 -7.89 -2.78
C CYS A 25 -7.41 -6.87 -2.83
N ASP A 26 -7.62 -6.26 -3.98
CA ASP A 26 -8.66 -5.25 -4.17
C ASP A 26 -10.03 -5.93 -4.23
N LEU A 27 -10.11 -7.08 -4.91
CA LEU A 27 -11.28 -7.97 -4.92
C LEU A 27 -11.60 -8.48 -3.51
N ALA A 28 -10.60 -8.91 -2.75
CA ALA A 28 -10.77 -9.39 -1.38
C ALA A 28 -11.37 -8.31 -0.47
N ALA A 29 -10.84 -7.08 -0.54
CA ALA A 29 -11.38 -5.94 0.19
C ALA A 29 -12.82 -5.62 -0.24
N ARG A 30 -13.08 -5.59 -1.55
CA ARG A 30 -14.39 -5.26 -2.12
C ARG A 30 -15.47 -6.28 -1.77
N TRP A 31 -15.14 -7.57 -1.75
CA TRP A 31 -16.08 -8.65 -1.47
C TRP A 31 -16.16 -9.01 0.03
N GLY A 32 -15.33 -8.40 0.88
CA GLY A 32 -15.27 -8.71 2.30
C GLY A 32 -14.78 -10.14 2.59
N VAL A 33 -13.85 -10.66 1.78
CA VAL A 33 -13.31 -12.03 1.91
C VAL A 33 -11.79 -12.03 1.98
N SER A 34 -11.19 -13.18 2.29
CA SER A 34 -9.73 -13.31 2.28
C SER A 34 -9.17 -13.38 0.86
N ARG A 35 -7.90 -12.96 0.68
CA ARG A 35 -7.17 -13.11 -0.60
C ARG A 35 -7.12 -14.56 -1.07
N GLN A 36 -7.00 -15.51 -0.14
CA GLN A 36 -7.00 -16.94 -0.45
C GLN A 36 -8.34 -17.40 -1.05
N ALA A 37 -9.45 -16.85 -0.57
CA ALA A 37 -10.78 -17.15 -1.11
C ALA A 37 -10.94 -16.66 -2.55
N VAL A 38 -10.41 -15.46 -2.86
CA VAL A 38 -10.36 -14.93 -4.24
C VAL A 38 -9.49 -15.81 -5.13
N ARG A 39 -8.30 -16.21 -4.64
CA ARG A 39 -7.39 -17.11 -5.36
C ARG A 39 -8.08 -18.41 -5.77
N ILE A 40 -8.74 -19.07 -4.82
CA ILE A 40 -9.47 -20.32 -5.07
C ILE A 40 -10.62 -20.10 -6.06
N TRP A 41 -11.37 -19.01 -5.93
CA TRP A 41 -12.46 -18.66 -6.86
C TRP A 41 -11.94 -18.50 -8.29
N ARG A 42 -10.79 -17.83 -8.44
CA ARG A 42 -10.11 -17.55 -9.70
C ARG A 42 -9.57 -18.84 -10.35
N GLU A 43 -8.84 -19.66 -9.58
CA GLU A 43 -8.28 -20.95 -10.03
C GLU A 43 -9.36 -21.90 -10.52
N ARG A 44 -10.50 -21.98 -9.81
CA ARG A 44 -11.64 -22.83 -10.21
C ARG A 44 -12.31 -22.42 -11.51
N ARG A 45 -12.08 -21.19 -11.98
CA ARG A 45 -12.60 -20.64 -13.23
C ARG A 45 -11.52 -20.53 -14.30
N SER A 46 -10.33 -21.09 -14.06
CA SER A 46 -9.17 -21.01 -14.94
C SER A 46 -8.81 -19.57 -15.33
N LEU A 47 -9.00 -18.63 -14.41
CA LEU A 47 -8.65 -17.23 -14.61
C LEU A 47 -7.20 -16.96 -14.14
N SER A 48 -6.45 -16.19 -14.90
CA SER A 48 -5.11 -15.74 -14.49
C SER A 48 -5.19 -14.59 -13.49
N ALA A 49 -4.21 -14.49 -12.59
CA ALA A 49 -4.10 -13.35 -11.70
C ALA A 49 -3.88 -12.08 -12.52
N ASN A 50 -4.55 -10.98 -12.13
CA ASN A 50 -4.25 -9.68 -12.71
C ASN A 50 -2.85 -9.25 -12.22
N PRO A 51 -1.99 -8.75 -13.13
CA PRO A 51 -0.64 -8.37 -12.78
C PRO A 51 -0.65 -7.28 -11.70
N ALA A 52 0.36 -7.30 -10.83
CA ALA A 52 0.58 -6.15 -9.98
C ALA A 52 0.87 -4.93 -10.89
N PRO A 53 0.31 -3.74 -10.58
CA PRO A 53 0.73 -2.53 -11.29
C PRO A 53 2.25 -2.40 -11.15
N PRO A 54 2.93 -1.83 -12.16
CA PRO A 54 4.34 -1.53 -12.03
C PRO A 54 4.53 -0.71 -10.76
N ALA A 55 5.55 -1.05 -9.98
CA ALA A 55 5.88 -0.29 -8.78
C ALA A 55 6.30 1.13 -9.20
N VAL A 56 5.37 2.08 -9.17
CA VAL A 56 5.67 3.48 -9.40
C VAL A 56 6.33 4.01 -8.14
N ARG A 57 7.66 4.19 -8.19
CA ARG A 57 8.36 4.96 -7.17
C ARG A 57 8.14 6.43 -7.48
N VAL A 58 7.39 7.10 -6.61
CA VAL A 58 7.27 8.55 -6.64
C VAL A 58 8.29 9.11 -5.68
N SER A 59 9.28 9.84 -6.20
CA SER A 59 10.13 10.70 -5.39
C SER A 59 9.49 12.08 -5.35
N VAL A 60 9.29 12.62 -4.16
CA VAL A 60 8.78 13.98 -3.97
C VAL A 60 9.86 14.76 -3.24
N ASP A 61 10.32 15.84 -3.84
CA ASP A 61 11.15 16.82 -3.15
C ASP A 61 10.24 17.68 -2.28
N VAL A 62 10.41 17.58 -0.97
CA VAL A 62 9.65 18.38 0.00
C VAL A 62 10.63 19.35 0.63
N HIS A 63 10.39 20.64 0.42
CA HIS A 63 11.04 21.70 1.19
C HIS A 63 10.31 21.81 2.52
N LEU A 64 11.05 21.57 3.61
CA LEU A 64 10.57 21.69 4.97
C LEU A 64 11.46 22.69 5.70
N ASP A 65 10.85 23.59 6.45
CA ASP A 65 11.63 24.39 7.39
C ASP A 65 12.00 23.58 8.65
N ALA A 66 12.84 24.17 9.50
CA ALA A 66 13.32 23.51 10.71
C ALA A 66 12.19 23.17 11.71
N GLY A 67 11.16 24.02 11.81
CA GLY A 67 10.01 23.80 12.69
C GLY A 67 9.10 22.68 12.20
N GLU A 68 8.85 22.62 10.90
CA GLU A 68 8.09 21.54 10.26
C GLU A 68 8.79 20.19 10.40
N MET A 69 10.11 20.16 10.21
CA MET A 69 10.90 18.94 10.41
C MET A 69 10.82 18.45 11.85
N ALA A 70 10.93 19.34 12.84
CA ALA A 70 10.80 18.98 14.26
C ALA A 70 9.41 18.38 14.57
N ALA A 71 8.35 18.98 14.05
CA ALA A 71 6.97 18.49 14.24
C ALA A 71 6.76 17.09 13.63
N ILE A 72 7.37 16.80 12.48
CA ILE A 72 7.31 15.48 11.85
C ILE A 72 8.03 14.44 12.71
N VAL A 73 9.20 14.76 13.25
CA VAL A 73 9.96 13.86 14.14
C VAL A 73 9.18 13.53 15.40
N ASP A 74 8.55 14.53 16.02
CA ASP A 74 7.77 14.32 17.24
C ASP A 74 6.52 13.47 16.97
N ARG A 75 5.84 13.70 15.84
CA ARG A 75 4.70 12.85 15.43
C ARG A 75 5.13 11.41 15.17
N ALA A 76 6.26 11.20 14.50
CA ALA A 76 6.81 9.86 14.26
C ALA A 76 7.18 9.14 15.57
N ARG A 77 7.75 9.88 16.54
CA ARG A 77 8.06 9.37 17.87
C ARG A 77 6.78 8.99 18.64
N ALA A 78 5.77 9.85 18.65
CA ALA A 78 4.49 9.59 19.31
C ALA A 78 3.78 8.35 18.72
N ALA A 79 3.95 8.11 17.41
CA ALA A 79 3.42 6.93 16.73
C ALA A 79 4.28 5.65 16.91
N GLY A 80 5.40 5.70 17.66
CA GLY A 80 6.29 4.55 17.86
C GLY A 80 7.08 4.14 16.61
N GLN A 81 7.13 4.97 15.57
CA GLN A 81 7.80 4.66 14.30
C GLN A 81 9.31 4.91 14.39
N ARG A 82 10.02 4.04 15.13
CA ARG A 82 11.48 4.11 15.33
C ARG A 82 12.28 4.28 14.03
N PRO A 83 11.95 3.62 12.89
CA PRO A 83 12.69 3.81 11.64
C PRO A 83 12.66 5.24 11.10
N ALA A 84 11.51 5.93 11.23
CA ALA A 84 11.36 7.31 10.78
C ALA A 84 12.19 8.30 11.63
N VAL A 85 12.29 8.04 12.94
CA VAL A 85 13.11 8.85 13.87
C VAL A 85 14.60 8.71 13.54
N TYR A 86 15.08 7.51 13.20
CA TYR A 86 16.47 7.30 12.78
C TYR A 86 16.79 7.99 11.45
N ALA A 87 15.90 7.88 10.47
CA ALA A 87 16.07 8.53 9.17
C ALA A 87 16.13 10.06 9.29
N ALA A 88 15.21 10.66 10.06
CA ALA A 88 15.20 12.10 10.28
C ALA A 88 16.45 12.59 11.04
N SER A 89 16.90 11.84 12.05
CA SER A 89 18.13 12.16 12.79
C SER A 89 19.38 12.12 11.89
N ALA A 90 19.46 11.14 10.98
CA ALA A 90 20.57 11.03 10.03
C ALA A 90 20.58 12.18 9.01
N ILE A 91 19.40 12.62 8.54
CA ILE A 91 19.26 13.77 7.63
C ILE A 91 19.66 15.06 8.34
N ALA A 92 19.17 15.31 9.57
CA ALA A 92 19.52 16.49 10.35
C ALA A 92 21.04 16.59 10.61
N ALA A 93 21.69 15.47 10.93
CA ALA A 93 23.14 15.40 11.10
C ALA A 93 23.92 15.63 9.78
N ALA A 94 23.36 15.24 8.63
CA ALA A 94 23.97 15.49 7.33
C ALA A 94 23.87 16.96 6.90
N VAL A 95 22.75 17.63 7.20
CA VAL A 95 22.54 19.06 6.92
C VAL A 95 23.48 19.93 7.76
N GLY A 96 23.54 19.70 9.08
CA GLY A 96 24.41 20.50 9.96
C GLY A 96 25.91 20.43 9.64
N ARG A 97 26.37 19.38 8.95
CA ARG A 97 27.76 19.28 8.47
C ARG A 97 28.05 20.11 7.22
N ARG A 98 27.03 20.46 6.43
CA ARG A 98 27.20 21.33 5.25
C ARG A 98 27.31 22.80 5.66
N ASP A 99 26.56 23.22 6.67
CA ASP A 99 26.54 24.63 7.11
C ASP A 99 27.79 25.01 7.92
N GLY A 100 28.50 24.04 8.51
CA GLY A 100 29.77 24.26 9.21
C GLY A 100 31.03 24.14 8.34
N ALA A 101 30.88 23.89 7.04
CA ALA A 101 31.98 23.73 6.08
C ALA A 101 32.13 24.91 5.10
N ALA A 102 31.37 26.00 5.32
CA ALA A 102 31.48 27.28 4.62
C ALA A 102 32.12 28.33 5.55
#